data_AF-A0A942BV09-F1
#
_entry.id   AF-A0A942BV09-F1
#
_cell.length_a   1.000
_cell.length_b   1.000
_cell.length_c   1.000
_cell.angle_alpha   90.00
_cell.angle_beta   90.00
_cell.angle_gamma   90.00
#
_symmetry.space_group_name_H-M   'P 1'
#
loop_
_entity.id
_entity.type
_entity.pdbx_description
1 polymer ?
#
loop_
_entity_poly.entity_id
_entity_poly.type
_entity_poly.pdbx_seq_one_letter_code
_entity_poly.pdbx_strand_id
1 'polypeptide(L)'
;MNENGSTPPELSLEEQFMLEPKSEGSLSLFVANEDGNRYIGWDLNPEDIEALYFEGIGVPRWESLTAETVEEQTAIYWERFNERMDKFPLLGRTRDTDVDVDYTSAEVPPLMAECESIAAATSNAKALRALQKLLLAAGRVATLDAGLNLKPSHSR
;
A
#
# COMPACT_ATOMS: atom_id res chain seq x y z
N MET A 1 14.26 -36.33 -30.34
CA MET A 1 14.68 -35.41 -29.27
C MET A 1 14.75 -34.03 -29.87
N ASN A 2 13.91 -33.10 -29.42
CA ASN A 2 14.04 -31.66 -29.65
C ASN A 2 13.23 -30.97 -28.55
N GLU A 3 13.88 -30.73 -27.41
CA GLU A 3 13.35 -29.91 -26.33
C GLU A 3 13.82 -28.47 -26.57
N ASN A 4 13.08 -27.72 -27.40
CA ASN A 4 13.15 -26.26 -27.34
C ASN A 4 12.20 -25.78 -26.24
N GLY A 5 12.61 -26.00 -24.99
CA GLY A 5 11.98 -25.41 -23.82
C GLY A 5 12.41 -23.95 -23.69
N SER A 6 11.92 -23.07 -24.56
CA SER A 6 12.00 -21.64 -24.30
C SER A 6 10.97 -21.31 -23.23
N THR A 7 11.40 -21.26 -21.97
CA THR A 7 10.62 -20.64 -20.90
C THR A 7 10.30 -19.20 -21.34
N PRO A 8 9.03 -18.76 -21.30
CA PRO A 8 8.70 -17.36 -21.56
C PRO A 8 9.55 -16.45 -20.66
N PRO A 9 9.97 -15.26 -21.12
CA PRO A 9 10.65 -14.31 -20.25
C PRO A 9 9.76 -14.01 -19.05
N GLU A 10 10.32 -14.10 -17.84
CA GLU A 10 9.61 -13.70 -16.63
C GLU A 10 9.25 -12.21 -16.74
N LEU A 11 7.97 -11.91 -16.54
CA LEU A 11 7.48 -10.54 -16.51
C LEU A 11 8.16 -9.78 -15.36
N SER A 12 8.54 -8.53 -15.61
CA SER A 12 8.96 -7.62 -14.54
C SER A 12 7.84 -7.45 -13.51
N LEU A 13 8.20 -7.09 -12.28
CA LEU A 13 7.23 -6.89 -11.19
C LEU A 13 6.15 -5.86 -11.57
N GLU A 14 6.56 -4.82 -12.29
CA GLU A 14 5.68 -3.80 -12.83
C GLU A 14 4.69 -4.36 -13.86
N GLU A 15 5.15 -5.19 -14.80
CA GLU A 15 4.28 -5.88 -15.76
C GLU A 15 3.32 -6.83 -15.08
N GLN A 16 3.76 -7.54 -14.03
CA GLN A 16 2.89 -8.40 -13.24
C GLN A 16 1.77 -7.60 -12.57
N PHE A 17 2.11 -6.46 -11.95
CA PHE A 17 1.10 -5.62 -11.28
C PHE A 17 0.13 -4.95 -12.27
N MET A 18 0.58 -4.58 -13.48
CA MET A 18 -0.33 -4.02 -14.51
C MET A 18 -1.38 -5.02 -14.99
N LEU A 19 -1.10 -6.32 -14.89
CA LEU A 19 -2.01 -7.38 -15.28
C LEU A 19 -2.99 -7.77 -14.16
N GLU A 20 -2.80 -7.27 -12.94
CA GLU A 20 -3.71 -7.58 -11.85
C GLU A 20 -5.09 -6.99 -12.10
N PRO A 21 -6.17 -7.75 -11.82
CA PRO A 21 -7.52 -7.22 -11.91
C PRO A 21 -7.73 -6.14 -10.85
N LYS A 22 -8.40 -5.06 -11.26
CA LYS A 22 -8.89 -4.07 -10.30
C LYS A 22 -9.99 -4.68 -9.45
N SER A 23 -9.92 -4.47 -8.14
CA SER A 23 -10.82 -5.11 -7.17
C SER A 23 -11.62 -4.06 -6.39
N GLU A 24 -12.88 -4.37 -6.09
CA GLU A 24 -13.69 -3.53 -5.21
C GLU A 24 -13.07 -3.46 -3.80
N GLY A 25 -13.06 -2.27 -3.20
CA GLY A 25 -12.46 -2.03 -1.90
C GLY A 25 -10.93 -1.96 -1.91
N SER A 26 -10.31 -1.96 -3.09
CA SER A 26 -8.88 -1.69 -3.25
C SER A 26 -8.59 -0.18 -3.20
N LEU A 27 -7.33 0.19 -3.01
CA LEU A 27 -6.85 1.55 -3.30
C LEU A 27 -6.12 1.55 -4.64
N SER A 28 -6.69 2.20 -5.65
CA SER A 28 -6.04 2.47 -6.93
C SER A 28 -4.96 3.54 -6.77
N LEU A 29 -3.71 3.22 -7.10
CA LEU A 29 -2.61 4.18 -7.13
C LEU A 29 -2.61 4.96 -8.44
N PHE A 30 -2.34 6.25 -8.37
CA PHE A 30 -2.22 7.13 -9.52
C PHE A 30 -1.02 8.05 -9.36
N VAL A 31 -0.21 8.14 -10.41
CA VAL A 31 0.85 9.15 -10.54
C VAL A 31 0.22 10.36 -11.20
N ALA A 32 0.16 11.49 -10.47
CA ALA A 32 -0.44 12.74 -10.94
C ALA A 32 0.65 13.75 -11.30
N ASN A 33 0.77 14.13 -12.57
CA ASN A 33 1.68 15.22 -12.95
C ASN A 33 1.10 16.61 -12.58
N GLU A 34 1.90 17.67 -12.73
CA GLU A 34 1.49 19.06 -12.43
C GLU A 34 0.25 19.53 -13.22
N ASP A 35 -0.02 18.93 -14.38
CA ASP A 35 -1.17 19.25 -15.24
C ASP A 35 -2.45 18.46 -14.87
N GLY A 36 -2.40 17.60 -13.84
CA GLY A 36 -3.51 16.73 -13.45
C GLY A 36 -3.71 15.51 -14.35
N ASN A 37 -2.78 15.22 -15.26
CA ASN A 37 -2.76 13.97 -16.01
C ASN A 37 -2.43 12.82 -15.04
N ARG A 38 -3.29 11.81 -15.01
CA ARG A 38 -3.11 10.60 -14.21
C ARG A 38 -2.57 9.48 -15.08
N TYR A 39 -1.43 8.91 -14.70
CA TYR A 39 -1.05 7.59 -15.18
C TYR A 39 -1.78 6.54 -14.34
N ILE A 40 -2.38 5.54 -15.01
CA ILE A 40 -3.08 4.44 -14.34
C ILE A 40 -2.02 3.63 -13.57
N GLY A 41 -2.05 3.69 -12.25
CA GLY A 41 -1.22 2.85 -11.39
C GLY A 41 -1.97 1.62 -10.90
N TRP A 42 -1.29 0.86 -10.06
CA TRP A 42 -1.72 -0.46 -9.60
C TRP A 42 -2.78 -0.38 -8.50
N ASP A 43 -3.55 -1.45 -8.32
CA ASP A 43 -4.44 -1.58 -7.18
C ASP A 43 -3.68 -2.16 -5.98
N LEU A 44 -3.85 -1.58 -4.80
CA LEU A 44 -3.59 -2.26 -3.53
C LEU A 44 -4.86 -3.01 -3.17
N ASN A 45 -4.86 -4.33 -3.41
CA ASN A 45 -6.03 -5.15 -3.12
C ASN A 45 -6.36 -5.10 -1.62
N PRO A 46 -7.63 -5.36 -1.22
CA PRO A 46 -8.00 -5.37 0.19
C PRO A 46 -7.07 -6.23 1.06
N GLU A 47 -6.61 -7.36 0.52
CA GLU A 47 -5.66 -8.25 1.18
C GLU A 47 -4.23 -7.69 1.28
N ASP A 48 -3.81 -6.84 0.34
CA ASP A 48 -2.52 -6.14 0.39
C ASP A 48 -2.58 -5.05 1.47
N ILE A 49 -3.71 -4.33 1.55
CA ILE A 49 -3.95 -3.29 2.56
C ILE A 49 -3.98 -3.94 3.95
N GLU A 50 -4.77 -5.00 4.11
CA GLU A 50 -4.81 -5.76 5.35
C GLU A 50 -3.41 -6.22 5.77
N ALA A 51 -2.65 -6.79 4.82
CA ALA A 51 -1.29 -7.24 5.06
C ALA A 51 -0.32 -6.12 5.45
N LEU A 52 -0.45 -4.96 4.81
CA LEU A 52 0.35 -3.79 5.11
C LEU A 52 0.11 -3.32 6.55
N TYR A 53 -1.13 -3.28 7.02
CA TYR A 53 -1.45 -2.79 8.36
C TYR A 53 -1.08 -3.79 9.45
N PHE A 54 -1.49 -5.04 9.33
CA PHE A 54 -1.33 -6.01 10.42
C PHE A 54 0.07 -6.67 10.42
N GLU A 55 0.59 -7.05 9.26
CA GLU A 55 1.87 -7.77 9.15
C GLU A 55 3.05 -6.89 8.74
N GLY A 56 2.80 -5.74 8.11
CA GLY A 56 3.81 -4.72 7.81
C GLY A 56 4.02 -3.78 8.99
N ILE A 57 3.06 -2.87 9.21
CA ILE A 57 3.10 -1.82 10.24
C ILE A 57 3.04 -2.42 11.65
N GLY A 58 2.38 -3.57 11.81
CA GLY A 58 2.25 -4.26 13.09
C GLY A 58 1.12 -3.69 13.96
N VAL A 59 0.03 -3.24 13.33
CA VAL A 59 -1.23 -2.99 14.03
C VAL A 59 -1.73 -4.32 14.61
N PRO A 60 -2.18 -4.38 15.88
CA PRO A 60 -2.75 -5.61 16.42
C PRO A 60 -4.10 -5.89 15.75
N ARG A 61 -4.39 -7.17 15.47
CA ARG A 61 -5.74 -7.57 15.05
C ARG A 61 -6.71 -7.41 16.23
N TRP A 62 -7.92 -6.95 15.95
CA TRP A 62 -8.95 -6.74 16.99
C TRP A 62 -9.14 -7.99 17.85
N GLU A 63 -9.24 -9.14 17.21
CA GLU A 63 -9.49 -10.46 17.81
C GLU A 63 -8.32 -10.98 18.65
N SER A 64 -7.14 -10.37 18.51
CA SER A 64 -5.96 -10.71 19.33
C SER A 64 -5.95 -9.97 20.67
N LEU A 65 -6.83 -8.98 20.86
CA LEU A 65 -6.93 -8.22 22.09
C LEU A 65 -7.91 -8.89 23.05
N THR A 66 -7.58 -8.88 24.33
CA THR A 66 -8.41 -9.40 25.42
C THR A 66 -8.70 -8.27 26.40
N ALA A 67 -9.98 -8.00 26.68
CA ALA A 67 -10.45 -7.04 27.69
C ALA A 67 -11.76 -7.54 28.33
N GLU A 68 -12.20 -6.91 29.43
CA GLU A 68 -13.43 -7.33 30.12
C GLU A 68 -14.69 -6.84 29.38
N THR A 69 -14.57 -5.73 28.64
CA THR A 69 -15.66 -5.12 27.86
C THR A 69 -15.23 -4.77 26.44
N VAL A 70 -16.21 -4.60 25.55
CA VAL A 70 -15.96 -4.16 24.16
C VAL A 70 -15.41 -2.74 24.12
N GLU A 71 -15.86 -1.88 25.03
CA GLU A 71 -15.41 -0.50 25.16
C GLU A 71 -13.94 -0.41 25.54
N GLU A 72 -13.50 -1.23 26.50
CA GLU A 72 -12.08 -1.33 26.88
C GLU A 72 -11.23 -1.89 25.73
N GLN A 73 -11.70 -2.95 25.07
CA GLN A 73 -11.02 -3.49 23.89
C GLN A 73 -10.89 -2.43 22.79
N THR A 74 -11.92 -1.59 22.63
CA THR A 74 -11.96 -0.47 21.67
C THR A 74 -10.90 0.56 22.00
N ALA A 75 -10.81 0.96 23.26
CA ALA A 75 -9.80 1.90 23.72
C ALA A 75 -8.37 1.37 23.49
N ILE A 76 -8.10 0.11 23.87
CA ILE A 76 -6.78 -0.53 23.69
C ILE A 76 -6.41 -0.63 22.22
N TYR A 77 -7.36 -1.00 21.35
CA TYR A 77 -7.11 -1.09 19.92
C TYR A 77 -6.72 0.28 19.35
N TRP A 78 -7.50 1.33 19.62
CA TRP A 78 -7.24 2.66 19.08
C TRP A 78 -5.97 3.29 19.63
N GLU A 79 -5.65 3.06 20.92
CA GLU A 79 -4.37 3.47 21.50
C GLU A 79 -3.20 2.85 20.70
N ARG A 80 -3.18 1.53 20.56
CA ARG A 80 -2.12 0.81 19.83
C ARG A 80 -2.09 1.16 18.35
N PHE A 81 -3.25 1.36 17.74
CA PHE A 81 -3.35 1.78 16.34
C PHE A 81 -2.69 3.15 16.16
N ASN A 82 -3.05 4.14 16.98
CA ASN A 82 -2.52 5.49 16.89
C ASN A 82 -1.01 5.52 17.17
N GLU A 83 -0.51 4.76 18.14
CA GLU A 83 0.94 4.63 18.39
C GLU A 83 1.72 4.12 17.16
N ARG A 84 1.10 3.28 16.33
CA ARG A 84 1.70 2.81 15.07
C ARG A 84 1.62 3.89 13.99
N MET A 85 0.49 4.56 13.86
CA MET A 85 0.31 5.62 12.85
C MET A 85 1.21 6.82 13.12
N ASP A 86 1.51 7.13 14.38
CA ASP A 86 2.46 8.21 14.73
C ASP A 86 3.89 7.94 14.22
N LYS A 87 4.25 6.66 14.03
CA LYS A 87 5.56 6.25 13.46
C LYS A 87 5.57 6.24 11.93
N PHE A 88 4.40 6.07 11.32
CA PHE A 88 4.20 6.00 9.87
C PHE A 88 3.07 6.94 9.44
N PRO A 89 3.24 8.27 9.67
CA PRO A 89 2.16 9.24 9.52
C PRO A 89 1.66 9.38 8.09
N LEU A 90 2.49 9.12 7.08
CA LEU A 90 2.06 9.19 5.68
C LEU A 90 1.26 7.95 5.31
N LEU A 91 1.79 6.75 5.57
CA LEU A 91 1.04 5.50 5.34
C LEU A 91 -0.25 5.44 6.15
N GLY A 92 -0.27 5.99 7.36
CA GLY A 92 -1.47 6.03 8.20
C GLY A 92 -2.63 6.84 7.62
N ARG A 93 -2.39 7.69 6.59
CA ARG A 93 -3.48 8.36 5.85
C ARG A 93 -4.32 7.38 5.04
N THR A 94 -3.79 6.20 4.71
CA THR A 94 -4.48 5.15 3.93
C THR A 94 -5.43 4.30 4.77
N ARG A 95 -5.65 4.65 6.05
CA ARG A 95 -6.45 3.85 7.00
C ARG A 95 -7.92 3.79 6.64
N ASP A 96 -8.39 4.80 5.92
CA ASP A 96 -9.75 4.90 5.42
C ASP A 96 -9.71 4.61 3.91
N THR A 97 -10.12 3.40 3.54
CA THR A 97 -10.08 2.94 2.15
C THR A 97 -11.21 3.52 1.30
N ASP A 98 -12.11 4.32 1.89
CA ASP A 98 -13.22 5.01 1.22
C ASP A 98 -12.90 6.48 0.91
N VAL A 99 -11.69 6.96 1.23
CA VAL A 99 -11.27 8.34 1.04
C VAL A 99 -10.04 8.43 0.13
N ASP A 100 -10.04 9.43 -0.76
CA ASP A 100 -8.88 9.77 -1.57
C ASP A 100 -7.71 10.23 -0.69
N VAL A 101 -6.51 9.72 -0.95
CA VAL A 101 -5.28 10.13 -0.27
C VAL A 101 -4.32 10.74 -1.27
N ASP A 102 -4.02 12.02 -1.09
CA ASP A 102 -3.05 12.76 -1.89
C ASP A 102 -1.73 12.93 -1.15
N TYR A 103 -0.63 12.70 -1.86
CA TYR A 103 0.73 13.02 -1.47
C TYR A 103 1.33 13.98 -2.48
N THR A 104 1.80 15.12 -2.00
CA THR A 104 2.56 16.08 -2.80
C THR A 104 3.93 15.50 -3.20
N SER A 105 4.58 16.07 -4.22
CA SER A 105 5.95 15.66 -4.60
C SER A 105 6.94 15.75 -3.43
N ALA A 106 6.75 16.72 -2.52
CA ALA A 106 7.55 16.87 -1.31
C ALA A 106 7.30 15.77 -0.26
N GLU A 107 6.11 15.15 -0.25
CA GLU A 107 5.75 14.06 0.66
C GLU A 107 6.14 12.67 0.12
N VAL A 108 6.46 12.55 -1.17
CA VAL A 108 6.87 11.28 -1.79
C VAL A 108 8.15 10.72 -1.16
N PRO A 109 9.27 11.48 -1.03
CA PRO A 109 10.48 10.94 -0.42
C PRO A 109 10.30 10.41 1.01
N PRO A 110 9.62 11.11 1.94
CA PRO A 110 9.35 10.55 3.26
C PRO A 110 8.38 9.35 3.22
N LEU A 111 7.41 9.31 2.30
CA LEU A 111 6.55 8.13 2.12
C LEU A 111 7.37 6.91 1.68
N MET A 112 8.34 7.09 0.78
CA MET A 112 9.26 6.02 0.39
C MET A 112 10.08 5.52 1.58
N ALA A 113 10.59 6.43 2.40
CA ALA A 113 11.36 6.07 3.59
C ALA A 113 10.53 5.26 4.60
N GLU A 114 9.25 5.61 4.82
CA GLU A 114 8.33 4.80 5.63
C GLU A 114 8.17 3.39 5.03
N CYS A 115 7.91 3.29 3.73
CA CYS A 115 7.76 2.02 3.03
C CYS A 115 9.02 1.14 3.13
N GLU A 116 10.20 1.71 2.90
CA GLU A 116 11.48 1.02 2.96
C GLU A 116 11.78 0.53 4.39
N SER A 117 11.50 1.36 5.40
CA SER A 117 11.66 0.98 6.80
C SER A 117 10.80 -0.23 7.17
N ILE A 118 9.56 -0.29 6.70
CA ILE A 118 8.67 -1.43 6.95
C ILE A 118 9.15 -2.65 6.17
N ALA A 119 9.54 -2.48 4.90
CA ALA A 119 10.03 -3.57 4.05
C ALA A 119 11.28 -4.24 4.63
N ALA A 120 12.17 -3.47 5.26
CA ALA A 120 13.35 -4.00 5.94
C ALA A 120 13.02 -4.76 7.25
N ALA A 121 11.86 -4.49 7.86
CA ALA A 121 11.46 -5.04 9.15
C ALA A 121 10.50 -6.24 9.06
N THR A 122 9.92 -6.50 7.89
CA THR A 122 8.94 -7.58 7.68
C THR A 122 9.45 -8.64 6.70
N SER A 123 9.00 -9.88 6.91
CA SER A 123 9.20 -10.99 5.96
C SER A 123 7.86 -11.48 5.36
N ASN A 124 6.75 -10.78 5.64
CA ASN A 124 5.45 -11.17 5.13
C ASN A 124 5.35 -10.84 3.63
N ALA A 125 5.15 -11.86 2.81
CA ALA A 125 5.14 -11.70 1.34
C ALA A 125 4.03 -10.77 0.83
N LYS A 126 2.85 -10.75 1.47
CA LYS A 126 1.75 -9.86 1.09
C LYS A 126 2.07 -8.41 1.45
N ALA A 127 2.57 -8.17 2.67
CA ALA A 127 3.02 -6.83 3.09
C ALA A 127 4.14 -6.30 2.17
N LEU A 128 5.12 -7.15 1.84
CA LEU A 128 6.18 -6.80 0.89
C LEU A 128 5.63 -6.46 -0.49
N ARG A 129 4.64 -7.21 -1.00
CA ARG A 129 3.96 -6.92 -2.28
C ARG A 129 3.28 -5.55 -2.25
N ALA A 130 2.54 -5.23 -1.18
CA ALA A 130 1.88 -3.94 -0.99
C ALA A 130 2.90 -2.79 -1.02
N LEU A 131 3.99 -2.93 -0.26
CA LEU A 131 5.07 -1.94 -0.19
C LEU A 131 5.77 -1.77 -1.54
N GLN A 132 5.98 -2.85 -2.29
CA GLN A 132 6.57 -2.78 -3.63
C GLN A 132 5.71 -1.99 -4.61
N LYS A 133 4.38 -2.15 -4.59
CA LYS A 133 3.46 -1.35 -5.42
C LYS A 133 3.58 0.14 -5.11
N LEU A 134 3.61 0.49 -3.82
CA LEU A 134 3.79 1.87 -3.36
C LEU A 134 5.16 2.43 -3.76
N LEU A 135 6.24 1.68 -3.54
CA LEU A 135 7.61 2.09 -3.87
C LEU A 135 7.83 2.27 -5.38
N LEU A 136 7.27 1.40 -6.21
CA LEU A 136 7.33 1.58 -7.67
C LEU A 136 6.57 2.84 -8.10
N ALA A 137 5.44 3.15 -7.46
CA ALA A 137 4.62 4.31 -7.82
C ALA A 137 5.33 5.59 -7.40
N ALA A 138 5.84 5.59 -6.17
CA ALA A 138 6.65 6.64 -5.58
C ALA A 138 7.94 6.90 -6.38
N GLY A 139 8.62 5.83 -6.84
CA GLY A 139 9.78 5.93 -7.71
C GLY A 139 9.46 6.60 -9.05
N ARG A 140 8.31 6.28 -9.66
CA ARG A 140 7.86 6.95 -10.90
C ARG A 140 7.57 8.43 -10.68
N VAL A 141 6.82 8.80 -9.64
CA VAL A 141 6.51 10.22 -9.37
C VAL A 141 7.79 11.02 -9.06
N ALA A 142 8.78 10.44 -8.38
CA ALA A 142 10.04 11.11 -8.07
C ALA A 142 10.84 11.47 -9.34
N THR A 143 10.76 10.65 -10.40
CA THR A 143 11.39 10.96 -11.69
C THR A 143 10.67 12.07 -12.48
N LEU A 144 9.42 12.38 -12.11
CA LEU A 144 8.54 13.28 -12.83
C LEU A 144 8.22 14.58 -12.08
N ASP A 145 8.80 14.77 -10.88
CA ASP A 145 8.43 15.83 -9.92
C ASP A 145 6.90 15.93 -9.69
N ALA A 146 6.27 14.76 -9.58
CA ALA A 146 4.82 14.57 -9.55
C ALA A 146 4.30 14.22 -8.15
N GLY A 147 2.99 14.31 -7.96
CA GLY A 147 2.30 13.81 -6.77
C GLY A 147 1.82 12.37 -6.93
N LEU A 148 1.53 11.72 -5.80
CA LEU A 148 0.93 10.39 -5.75
C LEU A 148 -0.50 10.50 -5.18
N ASN A 149 -1.47 9.87 -5.82
CA ASN A 149 -2.85 9.84 -5.37
C ASN A 149 -3.32 8.39 -5.23
N LEU A 150 -3.95 8.06 -4.12
CA LEU A 150 -4.62 6.78 -3.90
C LEU A 150 -6.12 7.04 -3.87
N LYS A 151 -6.89 6.27 -4.64
CA LYS A 151 -8.36 6.39 -4.65
C LYS A 151 -9.02 5.08 -4.29
N PRO A 152 -10.16 5.12 -3.60
CA PRO A 152 -11.04 3.97 -3.48
C PRO A 152 -11.41 3.42 -4.86
N SER A 153 -11.24 2.11 -5.02
CA SER A 153 -11.76 1.40 -6.18
C SER A 153 -13.18 0.95 -5.86
N HIS A 154 -14.15 1.68 -6.40
CA HIS A 154 -15.53 1.22 -6.42
C HIS A 154 -15.75 0.38 -7.68
N SER A 155 -16.46 -0.73 -7.54
CA SER A 155 -16.95 -1.50 -8.69
C SER A 155 -17.75 -0.55 -9.59
N ARG A 156 -17.41 -0.52 -10.88
CA ARG A 156 -18.19 0.16 -11.92
C ARG A 156 -19.36 -0.70 -12.34
#